data_AF-A0A917TEH7-F1
#
_entry.id   AF-A0A917TEH7-F1
#
_cell.length_a   1.000
_cell.length_b   1.000
_cell.length_c   1.000
_cell.angle_alpha   90.00
_cell.angle_beta   90.00
_cell.angle_gamma   90.00
#
_symmetry.space_group_name_H-M   'P 1'
#
loop_
_entity.id
_entity.type
_entity.pdbx_description
1 polymer ?
#
loop_
_entity_poly.entity_id
_entity_poly.type
_entity_poly.pdbx_seq_one_letter_code
_entity_poly.pdbx_strand_id
1 'polypeptide(L)'
;MYRRILAVVVVAALCTGGWIGLRIEHRITKDRRDLHDLTRRSPWPREKLLVPDDLPPDGALGWLDRNGLELVFDLAISDTRKVPLRWQLHPTGLDGTPKGDVDCVAIAVVTCADLGDGFTFAVSKQAPNSIPSTALSRVDGDRLLSVIVQVPEYVEADALRPVLTRTHRPTDAELLALLRRDEYETDWS
;
A
#
# COMPACT_ATOMS: atom_id res chain seq x y z
N MET A 1 -15.80 9.04 57.21
CA MET A 1 -16.02 8.14 56.06
C MET A 1 -15.55 8.76 54.73
N TYR A 2 -15.92 10.03 54.45
CA TYR A 2 -15.61 10.73 53.19
C TYR A 2 -14.10 10.83 52.82
N ARG A 3 -13.22 11.10 53.78
CA ARG A 3 -11.75 11.17 53.54
C ARG A 3 -11.13 9.85 53.07
N ARG A 4 -11.64 8.70 53.53
CA ARG A 4 -11.14 7.38 53.11
C ARG A 4 -11.59 7.04 51.69
N ILE A 5 -12.83 7.41 51.34
CA ILE A 5 -13.36 7.24 49.98
C ILE A 5 -12.59 8.13 48.99
N LEU A 6 -12.34 9.39 49.35
CA LEU A 6 -11.55 10.30 48.51
C LEU A 6 -10.12 9.78 48.27
N ALA A 7 -9.46 9.26 49.31
CA ALA A 7 -8.12 8.69 49.19
C ALA A 7 -8.11 7.46 48.26
N VAL A 8 -9.10 6.58 48.36
CA VAL A 8 -9.22 5.40 47.47
C VAL A 8 -9.46 5.83 46.02
N VAL A 9 -10.30 6.82 45.78
CA VAL A 9 -10.57 7.35 44.43
C VAL A 9 -9.31 7.98 43.82
N VAL A 10 -8.56 8.77 44.60
CA VAL A 10 -7.31 9.38 44.12
C VAL A 10 -6.26 8.32 43.80
N VAL A 11 -6.09 7.32 44.65
CA VAL A 11 -5.15 6.20 44.38
C VAL A 11 -5.58 5.41 43.15
N ALA A 12 -6.88 5.08 43.01
CA ALA A 12 -7.39 4.39 41.83
C ALA A 12 -7.20 5.20 40.54
N ALA A 13 -7.42 6.52 40.59
CA ALA A 13 -7.18 7.42 39.45
C ALA A 13 -5.69 7.50 39.08
N LEU A 14 -4.77 7.51 40.06
CA LEU A 14 -3.34 7.49 39.81
C LEU A 14 -2.85 6.15 39.26
N CYS A 15 -3.34 5.03 39.79
CA CYS A 15 -3.03 3.69 39.29
C CYS A 15 -3.54 3.48 37.85
N THR A 16 -4.77 3.91 37.56
CA THR A 16 -5.34 3.82 36.21
C THR A 16 -4.64 4.76 35.23
N GLY A 17 -4.34 6.00 35.62
CA GLY A 17 -3.56 6.94 34.82
C GLY A 17 -2.16 6.43 34.49
N GLY A 18 -1.45 5.89 35.49
CA GLY A 18 -0.12 5.30 35.29
C GLY A 18 -0.14 4.08 34.38
N TRP A 19 -1.14 3.21 34.51
CA TRP A 19 -1.29 2.04 33.63
C TRP A 19 -1.67 2.40 32.19
N ILE A 20 -2.54 3.39 32.00
CA ILE A 20 -2.88 3.93 30.68
C ILE A 20 -1.63 4.53 30.03
N GLY A 21 -0.85 5.32 30.76
CA GLY A 21 0.40 5.90 30.28
C GLY A 21 1.39 4.83 29.81
N LEU A 22 1.66 3.81 30.64
CA LEU A 22 2.55 2.70 30.28
C LEU A 22 2.07 1.94 29.03
N ARG A 23 0.76 1.73 28.87
CA ARG A 23 0.20 1.07 27.68
C ARG A 23 0.32 1.91 26.43
N ILE A 24 0.27 3.23 26.53
CA ILE A 24 0.46 4.14 25.39
C ILE A 24 1.93 4.13 24.98
N GLU A 25 2.85 4.31 25.92
CA GLU A 25 4.30 4.29 25.65
C GLU A 25 4.76 2.96 25.07
N HIS A 26 4.25 1.85 25.62
CA HIS A 26 4.55 0.52 25.10
C HIS A 26 4.05 0.36 23.65
N ARG A 27 2.82 0.79 23.34
CA ARG A 27 2.29 0.76 21.98
C ARG A 27 3.11 1.63 21.02
N ILE A 28 3.43 2.86 21.39
CA ILE A 28 4.27 3.75 20.58
C ILE A 28 5.65 3.12 20.31
N THR A 29 6.25 2.51 21.33
CA THR A 29 7.56 1.85 21.19
C THR A 29 7.49 0.63 20.27
N LYS A 30 6.42 -0.18 20.41
CA LYS A 30 6.17 -1.33 19.53
C LYS A 30 5.94 -0.88 18.08
N ASP A 31 5.05 0.08 17.87
CA ASP A 31 4.75 0.66 16.56
C ASP A 31 5.99 1.19 15.85
N ARG A 32 6.87 1.87 16.59
CA ARG A 32 8.15 2.34 16.03
C ARG A 32 9.08 1.21 15.61
N ARG A 33 9.16 0.13 16.39
CA ARG A 33 10.02 -1.03 16.09
C ARG A 33 9.48 -1.83 14.91
N ASP A 34 8.19 -2.12 14.90
CA ASP A 34 7.53 -2.85 13.83
C ASP A 34 7.64 -2.08 12.53
N LEU A 35 7.38 -0.76 12.55
CA LEU A 35 7.51 0.05 11.35
C LEU A 35 8.96 0.09 10.84
N HIS A 36 9.94 0.16 11.75
CA HIS A 36 11.34 0.05 11.37
C HIS A 36 11.65 -1.31 10.72
N ASP A 37 11.20 -2.43 11.28
CA ASP A 37 11.43 -3.76 10.72
C ASP A 37 10.75 -3.95 9.36
N LEU A 38 9.47 -3.57 9.26
CA LEU A 38 8.64 -3.63 8.04
C LEU A 38 9.20 -2.76 6.91
N THR A 39 9.86 -1.65 7.23
CA THR A 39 10.42 -0.72 6.22
C THR A 39 11.91 -0.90 5.97
N ARG A 40 12.63 -1.70 6.77
CA ARG A 40 14.10 -1.84 6.72
C ARG A 40 14.62 -2.21 5.33
N ARG A 41 13.86 -3.00 4.57
CA ARG A 41 14.25 -3.47 3.24
C ARG A 41 13.86 -2.54 2.11
N SER A 42 13.12 -1.46 2.39
CA SER A 42 12.66 -0.52 1.37
C SER A 42 13.84 0.06 0.57
N PRO A 43 13.71 0.19 -0.77
CA PRO A 43 14.69 0.89 -1.59
C PRO A 43 14.70 2.41 -1.33
N TRP A 44 13.67 2.95 -0.67
CA TRP A 44 13.57 4.37 -0.34
C TRP A 44 13.38 4.63 1.15
N PRO A 45 13.82 5.81 1.63
CA PRO A 45 13.42 6.28 2.95
C PRO A 45 11.90 6.45 3.01
N ARG A 46 11.32 6.31 4.20
CA ARG A 46 9.86 6.37 4.39
C ARG A 46 9.23 7.66 3.88
N GLU A 47 10.00 8.75 3.92
CA GLU A 47 9.62 10.08 3.45
C GLU A 47 9.31 10.13 1.96
N LYS A 48 9.80 9.14 1.21
CA LYS A 48 9.65 9.01 -0.22
C LYS A 48 8.62 7.97 -0.63
N LEU A 49 8.05 7.22 0.32
CA LEU A 49 6.96 6.30 0.04
C LEU A 49 5.69 7.08 -0.31
N LEU A 50 4.90 6.51 -1.21
CA LEU A 50 3.62 7.02 -1.64
C LEU A 50 2.58 5.92 -1.54
N VAL A 51 1.33 6.31 -1.29
CA VAL A 51 0.16 5.43 -1.36
C VAL A 51 -0.99 6.15 -2.07
N PRO A 52 -1.96 5.44 -2.67
CA PRO A 52 -3.16 6.06 -3.23
C PRO A 52 -4.01 6.79 -2.18
N ASP A 53 -4.66 7.90 -2.55
CA ASP A 53 -5.51 8.67 -1.62
C ASP A 53 -6.81 7.94 -1.24
N ASP A 54 -7.42 7.21 -2.18
CA ASP A 54 -8.75 6.60 -2.00
C ASP A 54 -8.65 5.11 -1.64
N LEU A 55 -7.71 4.74 -0.77
CA LEU A 55 -7.62 3.37 -0.28
C LEU A 55 -8.87 3.02 0.55
N PRO A 56 -9.44 1.81 0.37
CA PRO A 56 -10.53 1.37 1.23
C PRO A 56 -10.06 1.30 2.69
N PRO A 57 -10.86 1.80 3.66
CA PRO A 57 -10.45 1.91 5.06
C PRO A 57 -10.11 0.55 5.69
N ASP A 58 -10.82 -0.50 5.24
CA ASP A 58 -10.58 -1.89 5.60
C ASP A 58 -10.47 -2.70 4.30
N GLY A 59 -9.36 -3.41 4.09
CA GLY A 59 -9.20 -4.31 2.95
C GLY A 59 -8.06 -3.99 1.98
N ALA A 60 -7.25 -2.95 2.26
CA ALA A 60 -5.96 -2.79 1.61
C ALA A 60 -4.87 -3.53 2.40
N LEU A 61 -4.09 -4.37 1.70
CA LEU A 61 -2.94 -5.06 2.27
C LEU A 61 -1.69 -4.72 1.48
N GLY A 62 -0.58 -4.53 2.20
CA GLY A 62 0.68 -4.11 1.61
C GLY A 62 1.87 -5.01 1.92
N TRP A 63 2.82 -5.00 1.00
CA TRP A 63 4.15 -5.61 1.16
C TRP A 63 5.20 -4.59 0.78
N LEU A 64 6.21 -4.43 1.63
CA LEU A 64 7.34 -3.56 1.37
C LEU A 64 8.64 -4.37 1.46
N ASP A 65 9.35 -4.43 0.35
CA ASP A 65 10.65 -5.10 0.28
C ASP A 65 11.66 -4.29 -0.55
N ARG A 66 12.77 -4.92 -0.93
CA ARG A 66 13.84 -4.30 -1.73
C ARG A 66 13.43 -3.85 -3.13
N ASN A 67 12.31 -4.37 -3.64
CA ASN A 67 11.77 -4.06 -4.95
C ASN A 67 10.80 -2.89 -4.88
N GLY A 68 10.28 -2.55 -3.68
CA GLY A 68 9.41 -1.41 -3.45
C GLY A 68 8.15 -1.79 -2.68
N LEU A 69 7.12 -0.96 -2.81
CA LEU A 69 5.83 -1.13 -2.13
C LEU A 69 4.81 -1.72 -3.09
N GLU A 70 4.16 -2.80 -2.70
CA GLU A 70 3.01 -3.38 -3.37
C GLU A 70 1.80 -3.29 -2.44
N LEU A 71 0.65 -2.85 -2.96
CA LEU A 71 -0.63 -2.84 -2.29
C LEU A 71 -1.65 -3.64 -3.09
N VAL A 72 -2.51 -4.40 -2.42
CA VAL A 72 -3.64 -5.11 -3.04
C VAL A 72 -4.91 -4.68 -2.34
N PHE A 73 -5.90 -4.26 -3.14
CA PHE A 73 -7.21 -3.81 -2.67
C PHE A 73 -8.24 -3.87 -3.79
N ASP A 74 -9.52 -3.80 -3.43
CA ASP A 74 -10.62 -3.71 -4.40
C ASP A 74 -10.88 -2.26 -4.81
N LEU A 75 -10.74 -1.96 -6.11
CA LEU A 75 -11.09 -0.66 -6.70
C LEU A 75 -12.53 -0.66 -7.19
N ALA A 76 -13.32 0.33 -6.77
CA ALA A 76 -14.64 0.57 -7.36
C ALA A 76 -14.49 1.23 -8.74
N ILE A 77 -14.87 0.50 -9.80
CA ILE A 77 -14.89 1.01 -11.18
C ILE A 77 -16.26 1.62 -11.50
N SER A 78 -17.30 1.16 -10.81
CA SER A 78 -18.65 1.72 -10.84
C SER A 78 -19.36 1.45 -9.50
N ASP A 79 -20.56 1.99 -9.31
CA ASP A 79 -21.37 1.80 -8.09
C ASP A 79 -21.64 0.32 -7.76
N THR A 80 -21.63 -0.55 -8.77
CA THR A 80 -21.96 -1.98 -8.63
C THR A 80 -20.79 -2.92 -8.91
N ARG A 81 -19.66 -2.40 -9.41
CA ARG A 81 -18.51 -3.21 -9.83
C ARG A 81 -17.25 -2.79 -9.10
N LYS A 82 -16.68 -3.75 -8.37
CA LYS A 82 -15.32 -3.67 -7.83
C LYS A 82 -14.42 -4.66 -8.55
N VAL A 83 -13.15 -4.30 -8.69
CA VAL A 83 -12.13 -5.18 -9.28
C VAL A 83 -10.94 -5.27 -8.33
N PRO A 84 -10.37 -6.47 -8.11
CA PRO A 84 -9.13 -6.59 -7.36
C PRO A 84 -8.01 -5.95 -8.17
N LEU A 85 -7.30 -5.04 -7.52
CA LEU A 85 -6.23 -4.27 -8.10
C LEU A 85 -4.96 -4.49 -7.29
N ARG A 86 -3.85 -4.69 -7.99
CA ARG A 86 -2.51 -4.62 -7.44
C ARG A 86 -1.91 -3.28 -7.84
N TRP A 87 -1.60 -2.43 -6.87
CA TRP A 87 -0.88 -1.18 -7.05
C TRP A 87 0.57 -1.36 -6.63
N GLN A 88 1.52 -0.80 -7.37
CA GLN A 88 2.94 -0.97 -7.10
C GLN A 88 3.68 0.36 -7.22
N LEU A 89 4.68 0.54 -6.38
CA LEU A 89 5.66 1.61 -6.40
C LEU A 89 7.05 0.97 -6.36
N HIS A 90 7.75 0.97 -7.49
CA HIS A 90 9.07 0.33 -7.66
C HIS A 90 10.11 1.31 -8.20
N PRO A 91 11.40 1.14 -7.87
CA PRO A 91 12.46 1.92 -8.51
C PRO A 91 12.48 1.67 -10.01
N THR A 92 12.73 2.72 -10.79
CA THR A 92 13.09 2.54 -12.20
C THR A 92 14.44 1.81 -12.31
N GLY A 93 14.66 1.16 -13.44
CA GLY A 93 15.96 0.65 -13.88
C GLY A 93 16.99 1.76 -14.03
N LEU A 94 18.27 1.36 -14.17
CA LEU A 94 19.42 2.27 -14.25
C LEU A 94 19.39 3.18 -15.49
N ASP A 95 18.67 2.78 -16.52
CA ASP A 95 18.42 3.50 -17.76
C ASP A 95 17.10 4.29 -17.74
N GLY A 96 16.45 4.37 -16.57
CA GLY A 96 15.12 4.97 -16.44
C GLY A 96 14.00 4.08 -16.98
N THR A 97 14.31 2.88 -17.50
CA THR A 97 13.27 1.95 -17.95
C THR A 97 12.62 1.29 -16.75
N PRO A 98 11.34 0.97 -16.81
CA PRO A 98 10.64 0.52 -15.62
C PRO A 98 10.98 -0.96 -15.34
N LYS A 99 11.60 -1.24 -14.19
CA LYS A 99 12.10 -2.58 -13.86
C LYS A 99 10.92 -3.47 -13.45
N GLY A 100 10.61 -4.48 -14.27
CA GLY A 100 9.46 -5.35 -14.06
C GLY A 100 8.14 -4.78 -14.60
N ASP A 101 8.21 -3.79 -15.51
CA ASP A 101 7.03 -3.32 -16.24
C ASP A 101 6.48 -4.37 -17.21
N VAL A 102 5.31 -4.07 -17.77
CA VAL A 102 4.78 -4.77 -18.93
C VAL A 102 5.75 -4.64 -20.10
N ASP A 103 6.37 -5.76 -20.45
CA ASP A 103 7.12 -5.89 -21.69
C ASP A 103 6.13 -5.82 -22.87
N CYS A 104 6.01 -4.64 -23.47
CA CYS A 104 5.13 -4.40 -24.61
C CYS A 104 5.51 -5.19 -25.86
N VAL A 105 6.68 -5.85 -25.88
CA VAL A 105 7.11 -6.75 -26.95
C VAL A 105 6.75 -8.21 -26.63
N ALA A 106 6.26 -8.50 -25.42
CA ALA A 106 5.87 -9.84 -25.05
C ALA A 106 4.71 -10.34 -25.92
N ILE A 107 4.81 -11.59 -26.38
CA ILE A 107 3.79 -12.26 -27.21
C ILE A 107 2.43 -12.34 -26.50
N ALA A 108 2.40 -12.16 -25.18
CA ALA A 108 1.20 -12.12 -24.38
C ALA A 108 0.50 -10.75 -24.36
N VAL A 109 1.10 -9.68 -24.84
CA VAL A 109 0.50 -8.34 -24.90
C VAL A 109 -0.25 -8.17 -26.22
N VAL A 110 -1.54 -7.80 -26.14
CA VAL A 110 -2.39 -7.55 -27.32
C VAL A 110 -2.37 -6.08 -27.69
N THR A 111 -2.39 -5.23 -26.68
CA THR A 111 -2.37 -3.78 -26.82
C THR A 111 -1.33 -3.21 -25.89
N CYS A 112 -0.46 -2.35 -26.41
CA CYS A 112 0.36 -1.46 -25.62
C CYS A 112 0.31 -0.07 -26.25
N ALA A 113 -0.03 0.94 -25.45
CA ALA A 113 -0.20 2.31 -25.90
C ALA A 113 0.51 3.25 -24.93
N ASP A 114 1.37 4.11 -25.47
CA ASP A 114 1.82 5.32 -24.76
C ASP A 114 0.66 6.31 -24.75
N LEU A 115 0.24 6.72 -23.56
CA LEU A 115 -0.88 7.64 -23.36
C LEU A 115 -0.41 9.09 -23.12
N GLY A 116 0.90 9.38 -23.26
CA GLY A 116 1.51 10.64 -22.90
C GLY A 116 1.73 10.80 -21.40
N ASP A 117 2.43 11.87 -21.00
CA ASP A 117 2.70 12.24 -19.59
C ASP A 117 3.35 11.12 -18.75
N GLY A 118 4.14 10.26 -19.42
CA GLY A 118 4.84 9.13 -18.81
C GLY A 118 3.95 7.92 -18.54
N PHE A 119 2.72 7.88 -19.07
CA PHE A 119 1.81 6.74 -18.92
C PHE A 119 1.94 5.71 -20.03
N THR A 120 2.00 4.44 -19.63
CA THR A 120 1.90 3.31 -20.55
C THR A 120 0.72 2.44 -20.16
N PHE A 121 -0.18 2.18 -21.10
CA PHE A 121 -1.30 1.28 -20.92
C PHE A 121 -1.09 -0.01 -21.70
N ALA A 122 -1.30 -1.15 -21.05
CA ALA A 122 -1.13 -2.43 -21.69
C ALA A 122 -2.23 -3.42 -21.31
N VAL A 123 -2.60 -4.25 -22.28
CA VAL A 123 -3.60 -5.31 -22.13
C VAL A 123 -2.97 -6.62 -22.58
N SER A 124 -3.00 -7.61 -21.69
CA SER A 124 -2.53 -8.96 -22.00
C SER A 124 -3.67 -9.86 -22.48
N LYS A 125 -3.32 -10.81 -23.35
CA LYS A 125 -4.24 -11.81 -23.88
C LYS A 125 -4.60 -12.82 -22.81
N GLN A 126 -5.82 -13.33 -22.91
CA GLN A 126 -6.18 -14.56 -22.24
C GLN A 126 -5.34 -15.71 -22.80
N ALA A 127 -4.65 -16.44 -21.94
CA ALA A 127 -3.98 -17.70 -22.28
C ALA A 127 -4.76 -18.87 -21.63
N PRO A 128 -4.59 -20.12 -22.09
CA PRO A 128 -5.36 -21.27 -21.56
C PRO A 128 -5.32 -21.41 -20.03
N ASN A 129 -4.28 -20.90 -19.37
CA ASN A 129 -4.10 -20.93 -17.92
C ASN A 129 -3.87 -19.53 -17.31
N SER A 130 -4.32 -18.45 -17.98
CA SER A 130 -4.10 -17.07 -17.51
C SER A 130 -5.32 -16.21 -17.75
N ILE A 131 -5.69 -15.44 -16.73
CA ILE A 131 -6.72 -14.40 -16.83
C ILE A 131 -6.08 -13.20 -17.55
N PRO A 132 -6.75 -12.58 -18.54
CA PRO A 132 -6.24 -11.36 -19.14
C PRO A 132 -6.01 -10.31 -18.06
N SER A 133 -5.00 -9.47 -18.27
CA SER A 133 -4.66 -8.40 -17.35
C SER A 133 -4.68 -7.07 -18.05
N THR A 134 -5.25 -6.08 -17.39
CA THR A 134 -5.05 -4.67 -17.73
C THR A 134 -3.97 -4.11 -16.81
N ALA A 135 -3.02 -3.39 -17.38
CA ALA A 135 -2.02 -2.67 -16.62
C ALA A 135 -1.94 -1.21 -17.09
N LEU A 136 -1.76 -0.32 -16.13
CA LEU A 136 -1.39 1.06 -16.39
C LEU A 136 -0.16 1.36 -15.55
N SER A 137 0.89 1.87 -16.17
CA SER A 137 2.10 2.30 -15.49
C SER A 137 2.35 3.79 -15.74
N ARG A 138 3.06 4.43 -14.82
CA ARG A 138 3.48 5.83 -14.88
C ARG A 138 4.90 5.95 -14.35
N VAL A 139 5.79 6.52 -15.16
CA VAL A 139 7.14 6.91 -14.71
C VAL A 139 7.10 8.29 -14.07
N ASP A 140 7.61 8.39 -12.84
CA ASP A 140 7.76 9.63 -12.08
C ASP A 140 9.18 9.74 -11.51
N GLY A 141 10.08 10.31 -12.31
CA GLY A 141 11.49 10.44 -11.96
C GLY A 141 12.18 9.08 -11.79
N ASP A 142 12.62 8.77 -10.56
CA ASP A 142 13.24 7.50 -10.19
C ASP A 142 12.23 6.41 -9.77
N ARG A 143 10.93 6.67 -9.96
CA ARG A 143 9.83 5.80 -9.52
C ARG A 143 9.01 5.33 -10.71
N LEU A 144 8.60 4.07 -10.66
CA LEU A 144 7.56 3.49 -11.46
C LEU A 144 6.36 3.25 -10.55
N LEU A 145 5.24 3.91 -10.85
CA LEU A 145 3.95 3.55 -10.27
C LEU A 145 3.20 2.70 -11.27
N SER A 146 2.60 1.60 -10.85
CA SER A 146 1.77 0.78 -11.73
C SER A 146 0.54 0.24 -11.03
N VAL A 147 -0.48 -0.05 -11.82
CA VAL A 147 -1.64 -0.83 -11.41
C VAL A 147 -1.82 -2.00 -12.35
N ILE A 148 -2.21 -3.13 -11.79
CA ILE A 148 -2.48 -4.36 -12.53
C ILE A 148 -3.82 -4.91 -12.05
N VAL A 149 -4.72 -5.15 -12.99
CA VAL A 149 -6.03 -5.75 -12.75
C VAL A 149 -6.11 -7.04 -13.54
N GLN A 150 -6.39 -8.16 -12.87
CA GLN A 150 -6.51 -9.48 -13.48
C GLN A 150 -7.96 -9.97 -13.42
N VAL A 151 -8.78 -9.48 -14.36
CA VAL A 151 -10.20 -9.84 -14.46
C VAL A 151 -10.57 -10.11 -15.92
N PRO A 152 -11.62 -10.92 -16.19
CA PRO A 152 -11.97 -11.29 -17.56
C PRO A 152 -12.33 -10.11 -18.46
N GLU A 153 -12.94 -9.06 -17.93
CA GLU A 153 -13.30 -7.87 -18.70
C GLU A 153 -12.27 -6.75 -18.54
N TYR A 154 -11.94 -6.08 -19.65
CA TYR A 154 -11.00 -4.96 -19.63
C TYR A 154 -11.49 -3.82 -18.75
N VAL A 155 -10.51 -3.12 -18.16
CA VAL A 155 -10.74 -1.89 -17.40
C VAL A 155 -10.11 -0.75 -18.17
N GLU A 156 -10.87 0.31 -18.40
CA GLU A 156 -10.37 1.45 -19.16
C GLU A 156 -9.27 2.19 -18.41
N ALA A 157 -8.28 2.72 -19.14
CA ALA A 157 -7.16 3.46 -18.55
C ALA A 157 -7.64 4.65 -17.71
N ASP A 158 -8.70 5.34 -18.13
CA ASP A 158 -9.25 6.50 -17.41
C ASP A 158 -9.81 6.15 -16.03
N ALA A 159 -10.30 4.91 -15.82
CA ALA A 159 -10.73 4.46 -14.50
C ALA A 159 -9.53 4.16 -13.57
N LEU A 160 -8.37 3.83 -14.16
CA LEU A 160 -7.15 3.45 -13.44
C LEU A 160 -6.23 4.65 -13.15
N ARG A 161 -6.23 5.65 -14.03
CA ARG A 161 -5.40 6.87 -13.93
C ARG A 161 -5.46 7.56 -12.56
N PRO A 162 -6.64 7.79 -11.95
CA PRO A 162 -6.72 8.46 -10.66
C PRO A 162 -5.93 7.76 -9.55
N VAL A 163 -5.79 6.43 -9.60
CA VAL A 163 -5.06 5.64 -8.59
C VAL A 163 -3.54 5.85 -8.67
N LEU A 164 -3.03 6.26 -9.83
CA LEU A 164 -1.62 6.58 -10.05
C LEU A 164 -1.29 8.06 -9.89
N THR A 165 -2.28 8.95 -9.98
CA THR A 165 -2.07 10.40 -9.91
C THR A 165 -2.41 10.98 -8.55
N ARG A 166 -3.42 10.45 -7.87
CA ARG A 166 -3.84 10.89 -6.53
C ARG A 166 -3.16 10.02 -5.49
N THR A 167 -1.96 10.45 -5.14
CA THR A 167 -1.12 9.77 -4.13
C THR A 167 -0.64 10.78 -3.11
N HIS A 168 -0.42 10.28 -1.89
CA HIS A 168 0.14 11.07 -0.81
C HIS A 168 1.22 10.28 -0.07
N ARG A 169 1.94 11.00 0.79
CA ARG A 169 2.90 10.40 1.70
C ARG A 169 2.14 9.84 2.92
N PRO A 170 2.18 8.52 3.16
CA PRO A 170 1.44 7.93 4.25
C PRO A 170 2.00 8.34 5.61
N THR A 171 1.13 8.36 6.63
CA THR A 171 1.56 8.49 8.02
C THR A 171 2.17 7.19 8.54
N ASP A 172 2.90 7.24 9.65
CA ASP A 172 3.44 6.03 10.31
C ASP A 172 2.33 5.04 10.70
N ALA A 173 1.18 5.56 11.16
CA ALA A 173 0.03 4.76 11.54
C ALA A 173 -0.62 4.08 10.32
N GLU A 174 -0.69 4.80 9.21
CA GLU A 174 -1.22 4.29 7.95
C GLU A 174 -0.30 3.23 7.33
N LEU A 175 1.01 3.46 7.27
CA LEU A 175 1.96 2.43 6.84
C LEU A 175 1.87 1.18 7.70
N LEU A 176 1.72 1.32 9.02
CA LEU A 176 1.51 0.18 9.90
C LEU A 176 0.20 -0.55 9.58
N ALA A 177 -0.90 0.17 9.36
CA ALA A 177 -2.17 -0.45 9.00
C ALA A 177 -2.09 -1.24 7.67
N LEU A 178 -1.32 -0.75 6.70
CA LEU A 178 -1.13 -1.43 5.41
C LEU A 178 -0.19 -2.65 5.52
N LEU A 179 0.88 -2.56 6.30
CA LEU A 179 1.97 -3.54 6.29
C LEU A 179 1.88 -4.57 7.43
N ARG A 180 1.26 -4.21 8.56
CA ARG A 180 1.12 -5.10 9.72
C ARG A 180 -0.11 -5.96 9.57
N ARG A 181 0.08 -7.16 9.04
CA ARG A 181 -0.96 -8.18 8.92
C ARG A 181 -1.35 -8.75 10.28
N ASP A 182 -2.55 -9.35 10.36
CA ASP A 182 -3.02 -10.03 11.58
C ASP A 182 -2.06 -11.13 12.04
N GLU A 183 -1.35 -11.77 11.10
CA GLU A 183 -0.36 -12.82 11.40
C GLU A 183 1.06 -12.27 11.63
N TYR A 184 1.25 -10.94 11.67
CA TYR A 184 2.56 -10.34 11.91
C TYR A 184 2.97 -10.50 13.38
N GLU A 185 3.78 -11.52 13.64
CA GLU A 185 4.41 -11.78 14.94
C GLU A 185 5.90 -11.44 14.90
N THR A 186 6.40 -10.93 16.02
CA THR A 186 7.82 -10.61 16.24
C THR A 186 8.24 -11.18 17.60
N ASP A 187 9.54 -11.32 17.87
CA ASP A 187 10.03 -11.75 19.18
C ASP A 187 9.75 -10.73 20.30
N TRP A 188 9.19 -9.56 19.95
CA TRP A 188 8.71 -8.53 20.86
C TRP A 188 7.19 -8.30 20.79
N SER A 189 6.42 -9.20 20.15
CA SER A 189 4.95 -9.16 20.14
C SER A 189 4.30 -9.79 21.37
#